data_AF-A0AAW1MJW0-F1
#
_entry.id   AF-A0AAW1MJW0-F1
#
_cell.length_a   1.000
_cell.length_b   1.000
_cell.length_c   1.000
_cell.angle_alpha   90.00
_cell.angle_beta   90.00
_cell.angle_gamma   90.00
#
_symmetry.space_group_name_H-M   'P 1'
#
loop_
_entity.id
_entity.type
_entity.pdbx_description
1 polymer ?
#
loop_
_entity_poly.entity_id
_entity_poly.type
_entity_poly.pdbx_seq_one_letter_code
_entity_poly.pdbx_strand_id
1 'polypeptide(L)'
;MVTRKTEKSNRKQREAVMNRLLRTRIPIKDENLKPKIQTNLQNTLRESQQRYKNWHDRGKRKPRHYKENEHVIVRHDSEWRPAIIKKRSETPRSYWITTVK
;
A
#
# COMPACT_ATOMS: atom_id res chain seq x y z
N MET A 1 -13.87 30.30 19.13
CA MET A 1 -13.92 29.07 18.33
C MET A 1 -13.13 29.29 17.05
N VAL A 2 -11.94 28.70 16.90
CA VAL A 2 -11.12 28.85 15.68
C VAL A 2 -11.23 27.57 14.87
N THR A 3 -11.93 27.65 13.74
CA THR A 3 -12.10 26.53 12.80
C THR A 3 -10.80 26.32 12.02
N ARG A 4 -10.02 25.29 12.40
CA ARG A 4 -8.86 24.87 11.62
C ARG A 4 -9.35 24.19 10.34
N LYS A 5 -9.34 24.92 9.22
CA LYS A 5 -9.44 24.32 7.88
C LYS A 5 -8.26 23.35 7.71
N THR A 6 -8.56 22.06 7.68
CA THR A 6 -7.60 21.03 7.31
C THR A 6 -7.28 21.19 5.83
N GLU A 7 -6.14 21.80 5.54
CA GLU A 7 -5.65 22.02 4.20
C GLU A 7 -5.28 20.65 3.59
N LYS A 8 -6.24 20.02 2.89
CA LYS A 8 -5.98 18.81 2.11
C LYS A 8 -4.93 19.17 1.07
N SER A 9 -3.71 18.69 1.30
CA SER A 9 -2.59 18.71 0.36
C SER A 9 -3.03 18.22 -1.02
N ASN A 10 -3.35 19.16 -1.91
CA ASN A 10 -3.67 18.92 -3.31
C ASN A 10 -2.37 18.74 -4.12
N ARG A 11 -1.52 17.80 -3.70
CA ARG A 11 -0.27 17.49 -4.41
C ARG A 11 -0.61 16.72 -5.67
N LYS A 12 -0.22 17.26 -6.83
CA LYS A 12 -0.34 16.55 -8.10
C LYS A 12 0.56 15.31 -8.06
N GLN A 13 0.13 14.20 -8.66
CA GLN A 13 0.85 12.92 -8.62
C GLN A 13 2.35 13.05 -8.94
N ARG A 14 2.71 13.91 -9.89
CA ARG A 14 4.11 14.18 -10.27
C ARG A 14 4.97 14.81 -9.15
N GLU A 15 4.40 15.66 -8.31
CA GLU A 15 5.11 16.29 -7.18
C GLU A 15 5.29 15.29 -6.03
N ALA A 16 4.32 14.39 -5.86
CA ALA A 16 4.40 13.32 -4.87
C ALA A 16 5.51 12.31 -5.20
N VAL A 17 5.69 11.96 -6.49
CA VAL A 17 6.77 11.07 -6.93
C VAL A 17 8.15 11.69 -6.71
N MET A 18 8.30 12.98 -7.03
CA MET A 18 9.61 13.65 -7.03
C MET A 18 9.99 14.23 -5.67
N ASN A 19 9.12 14.11 -4.65
CA ASN A 19 9.28 14.71 -3.32
C ASN A 19 9.66 16.21 -3.37
N ARG A 20 9.27 16.93 -4.43
CA ARG A 20 9.58 18.34 -4.65
C ARG A 20 8.45 19.02 -5.41
N LEU A 21 8.31 20.33 -5.22
CA LEU A 21 7.44 21.16 -6.04
C LEU A 21 8.02 21.27 -7.47
N LEU A 22 7.16 21.14 -8.48
CA LEU A 22 7.59 21.31 -9.86
C LEU A 22 7.74 22.81 -10.18
N ARG A 23 8.93 23.21 -10.67
CA ARG A 23 9.24 24.60 -11.09
C ARG A 23 8.61 24.95 -12.45
N THR A 24 7.39 24.51 -12.72
CA THR A 24 6.71 24.75 -14.02
C THR A 24 6.14 26.17 -14.13
N ARG A 25 6.08 26.91 -13.01
CA ARG A 25 5.86 28.37 -12.95
C ARG A 25 6.75 28.89 -11.84
N ILE A 26 7.29 30.10 -11.99
CA ILE A 26 8.00 30.81 -10.92
C ILE A 26 7.10 30.74 -9.66
N PRO A 27 7.62 30.46 -8.46
CA PRO A 27 6.80 30.46 -7.25
C PRO A 27 6.22 31.86 -7.05
N ILE A 28 4.95 32.06 -7.47
CA ILE A 28 4.25 33.34 -7.46
C ILE A 28 3.91 33.83 -6.03
N LYS A 29 4.02 32.94 -5.02
CA LYS A 29 3.65 33.24 -3.63
C LYS A 29 4.86 33.20 -2.70
N ASP A 30 5.05 34.27 -1.93
CA ASP A 30 6.11 34.40 -0.92
C ASP A 30 6.07 33.32 0.16
N GLU A 31 4.89 32.76 0.43
CA GLU A 31 4.69 31.66 1.38
C GLU A 31 5.48 30.39 0.99
N ASN A 32 5.71 30.18 -0.32
CA ASN A 32 6.47 29.03 -0.82
C ASN A 32 7.98 29.22 -0.70
N LEU A 33 8.45 30.46 -0.49
CA LEU A 33 9.86 30.79 -0.29
C LEU A 33 10.30 30.58 1.16
N LYS A 34 9.35 30.49 2.09
CA LYS A 34 9.63 30.28 3.52
C LYS A 34 9.84 28.79 3.82
N PRO A 35 10.91 28.42 4.56
CA PRO A 35 11.11 27.03 4.96
C PRO A 35 9.99 26.59 5.89
N LYS A 36 9.31 25.48 5.55
CA LYS A 36 8.20 24.94 6.34
C LYS A 36 8.71 23.82 7.24
N ILE A 37 8.71 24.07 8.55
CA ILE A 37 8.99 23.03 9.55
C ILE A 37 7.79 22.08 9.61
N GLN A 38 8.00 20.81 9.25
CA GLN A 38 6.95 19.81 9.25
C GLN A 38 6.77 19.23 10.66
N THR A 39 5.71 19.66 11.34
CA THR A 39 5.29 19.07 12.62
C THR A 39 4.45 17.81 12.38
N ASN A 40 4.55 16.82 13.28
CA ASN A 40 3.78 15.57 13.22
C ASN A 40 3.94 14.71 11.96
N LEU A 41 5.11 14.75 11.33
CA LEU A 41 5.41 14.02 10.09
C LEU A 41 5.00 12.54 10.16
N GLN A 42 5.38 11.83 11.22
CA GLN A 42 5.10 10.39 11.36
C GLN A 42 3.61 10.07 11.30
N ASN A 43 2.78 10.86 11.99
CA ASN A 43 1.33 10.68 11.98
C ASN A 43 0.76 10.94 10.58
N THR A 44 1.19 12.01 9.92
CA THR A 44 0.72 12.33 8.56
C THR A 44 1.11 11.27 7.53
N LEU A 45 2.29 10.67 7.66
CA LEU A 45 2.74 9.57 6.82
C LEU A 45 1.90 8.31 7.05
N ARG A 46 1.63 7.97 8.32
CA ARG A 46 0.80 6.82 8.69
C ARG A 46 -0.63 6.96 8.17
N GLU A 47 -1.24 8.14 8.32
CA GLU A 47 -2.57 8.44 7.78
C GLU A 47 -2.61 8.38 6.25
N SER A 48 -1.55 8.84 5.59
CA SER A 48 -1.41 8.76 4.14
C SER A 48 -1.36 7.30 3.68
N GLN A 49 -0.49 6.50 4.29
CA GLN A 49 -0.38 5.06 4.01
C GLN A 49 -1.71 4.33 4.23
N GLN A 50 -2.41 4.64 5.32
CA GLN A 50 -3.71 4.02 5.61
C GLN A 50 -4.76 4.39 4.57
N ARG A 51 -4.81 5.65 4.12
CA ARG A 51 -5.72 6.08 3.05
C ARG A 51 -5.45 5.36 1.75
N TYR A 52 -4.19 5.25 1.32
CA TYR A 52 -3.81 4.52 0.12
C TYR A 52 -4.17 3.04 0.22
N LYS A 53 -3.90 2.41 1.37
CA LYS A 53 -4.28 1.01 1.63
C LYS A 53 -5.80 0.81 1.52
N ASN A 54 -6.58 1.65 2.19
CA ASN A 54 -8.05 1.56 2.17
C ASN A 54 -8.60 1.74 0.74
N TRP A 55 -8.03 2.65 -0.04
CA TRP A 55 -8.43 2.84 -1.43
C TRP A 55 -8.06 1.65 -2.31
N HIS A 56 -6.85 1.12 -2.17
CA HIS A 56 -6.37 -0.04 -2.91
C HIS A 56 -7.14 -1.32 -2.57
N ASP A 57 -7.57 -1.47 -1.32
CA ASP A 57 -8.32 -2.63 -0.84
C ASP A 57 -9.83 -2.50 -1.09
N ARG A 58 -10.30 -1.34 -1.57
CA ARG A 58 -11.71 -1.10 -1.88
C ARG A 58 -12.19 -2.04 -2.98
N GLY A 59 -13.26 -2.78 -2.71
CA GLY A 59 -13.86 -3.72 -3.66
C GLY A 59 -13.11 -5.04 -3.84
N LYS A 60 -12.00 -5.26 -3.13
CA LYS A 60 -11.29 -6.54 -3.18
C LYS A 60 -12.00 -7.58 -2.32
N ARG A 61 -12.14 -8.79 -2.88
CA ARG A 61 -12.61 -9.95 -2.10
C ARG A 61 -11.60 -10.26 -1.00
N LYS A 62 -12.11 -10.61 0.18
CA LYS A 62 -11.24 -11.05 1.29
C LYS A 62 -10.44 -12.28 0.81
N PRO A 63 -9.13 -12.34 1.12
CA PRO A 63 -8.33 -13.50 0.73
C PRO A 63 -8.91 -14.75 1.41
N ARG A 64 -9.13 -15.80 0.61
CA ARG A 64 -9.49 -17.13 1.12
C ARG A 64 -8.27 -17.68 1.86
N HIS A 65 -8.47 -18.10 3.09
CA HIS A 65 -7.46 -18.83 3.83
C HIS A 65 -7.68 -20.32 3.59
N TYR A 66 -6.64 -21.01 3.14
CA TYR A 66 -6.67 -22.45 3.03
C TYR A 66 -6.40 -23.10 4.38
N LYS A 67 -7.03 -24.25 4.61
CA LYS A 67 -6.81 -25.07 5.80
C LYS A 67 -5.63 -26.02 5.59
N GLU A 68 -5.05 -26.48 6.70
CA GLU A 68 -4.10 -27.58 6.68
C GLU A 68 -4.80 -28.83 6.12
N ASN A 69 -4.09 -29.60 5.31
CA ASN A 69 -4.55 -30.75 4.54
C ASN A 69 -5.58 -30.45 3.44
N GLU A 70 -5.78 -29.20 3.05
CA GLU A 70 -6.62 -28.86 1.89
C GLU A 70 -5.89 -29.18 0.58
N HIS A 71 -6.60 -29.82 -0.36
CA HIS A 71 -6.09 -30.11 -1.70
C HIS A 71 -6.10 -28.84 -2.56
N VAL A 72 -4.96 -28.54 -3.18
CA VAL A 72 -4.76 -27.40 -4.07
C VAL A 72 -4.00 -27.82 -5.32
N ILE A 73 -4.11 -27.03 -6.38
CA ILE A 73 -3.35 -27.23 -7.61
C ILE A 73 -2.30 -26.14 -7.68
N VAL A 74 -1.05 -26.54 -7.90
CA VAL A 74 0.11 -25.63 -7.95
C VAL A 74 0.75 -25.72 -9.32
N ARG A 75 1.11 -24.57 -9.88
CA ARG A 75 1.84 -24.50 -11.15
C ARG A 75 3.33 -24.67 -10.88
N HIS A 76 3.93 -25.74 -11.38
CA HIS A 76 5.35 -26.05 -11.28
C HIS A 76 5.89 -26.34 -12.70
N ASP A 77 6.95 -25.66 -13.12
CA ASP A 77 7.59 -25.83 -14.45
C ASP A 77 6.61 -25.87 -15.64
N SER A 78 5.60 -25.00 -15.60
CA SER A 78 4.53 -24.89 -16.60
C SER A 78 3.41 -25.93 -16.53
N GLU A 79 3.50 -26.93 -15.66
CA GLU A 79 2.46 -27.93 -15.44
C GLU A 79 1.65 -27.63 -14.17
N TRP A 80 0.37 -27.99 -14.18
CA TRP A 80 -0.49 -27.94 -13.00
C TRP A 80 -0.43 -29.27 -12.26
N ARG A 81 0.12 -29.27 -11.04
CA ARG A 81 0.29 -30.47 -10.22
C ARG A 81 -0.58 -30.42 -8.95
N PRO A 82 -1.16 -31.55 -8.52
CA PRO A 82 -1.89 -31.62 -7.27
C PRO A 82 -0.93 -31.53 -6.08
N ALA A 83 -1.30 -30.75 -5.07
CA ALA A 83 -0.54 -30.56 -3.85
C ALA A 83 -1.48 -30.44 -2.63
N ILE A 84 -0.91 -30.71 -1.46
CA ILE A 84 -1.61 -30.60 -0.17
C ILE A 84 -0.92 -29.52 0.66
N ILE A 85 -1.71 -28.66 1.28
CA ILE A 85 -1.20 -27.62 2.17
C ILE A 85 -0.82 -28.24 3.51
N LYS A 86 0.45 -28.13 3.89
CA LYS A 86 0.93 -28.58 5.21
C LYS A 86 0.70 -27.53 6.29
N LYS A 87 1.14 -26.30 6.03
CA LYS A 87 1.14 -25.23 7.04
C LYS A 87 1.14 -23.86 6.39
N ARG A 88 0.65 -22.85 7.10
CA ARG A 88 0.83 -21.44 6.74
C ARG A 88 2.27 -20.98 7.02
N SER A 89 2.86 -20.23 6.08
CA SER A 89 4.16 -19.59 6.28
C SER A 89 4.03 -18.34 7.18
N GLU A 90 5.15 -17.86 7.71
CA GLU A 90 5.23 -16.58 8.43
C GLU A 90 4.88 -15.38 7.53
N THR A 91 5.12 -15.54 6.22
CA THR A 91 4.79 -14.51 5.24
C THR A 91 3.31 -14.53 4.85
N PRO A 92 2.69 -13.36 4.59
CA PRO A 92 1.26 -13.29 4.30
C PRO A 92 0.93 -13.98 2.96
N ARG A 93 -0.13 -14.80 2.96
CA ARG A 93 -0.65 -15.56 1.80
C ARG A 93 0.29 -16.66 1.27
N SER A 94 1.38 -16.94 1.96
CA SER A 94 2.30 -18.03 1.61
C SER A 94 1.99 -19.29 2.42
N TYR A 95 2.15 -20.45 1.78
CA TYR A 95 1.83 -21.76 2.35
C TYR A 95 2.94 -22.76 2.02
N TRP A 96 3.24 -23.64 2.97
CA TRP A 96 4.06 -24.82 2.75
C TRP A 96 3.19 -25.91 2.13
N ILE A 97 3.64 -26.43 1.00
CA ILE A 97 2.93 -27.45 0.23
C ILE A 97 3.74 -28.75 0.18
N THR A 98 3.05 -29.85 -0.07
CA THR A 98 3.67 -31.12 -0.46
C THR A 98 2.97 -31.61 -1.70
N THR A 99 3.74 -31.83 -2.77
CA THR A 99 3.23 -32.35 -4.03
C THR A 99 2.89 -33.83 -3.86
N VAL A 100 1.70 -34.21 -4.30
CA VAL A 100 1.34 -35.63 -4.42
C VAL A 100 2.05 -36.15 -5.66
N LYS A 101 2.82 -37.22 -5.51
CA LYS A 101 3.60 -37.83 -6.59
C LYS A 101 2.72 -38.64 -7.51
#